data_AF-A0A833GUG1-F1
#
_entry.id   AF-A0A833GUG1-F1
#
_cell.length_a   1.000
_cell.length_b   1.000
_cell.length_c   1.000
_cell.angle_alpha   90.00
_cell.angle_beta   90.00
_cell.angle_gamma   90.00
#
_symmetry.space_group_name_H-M   'P 1'
#
loop_
_entity.id
_entity.type
_entity.pdbx_description
1 polymer ?
#
loop_
_entity_poly.entity_id
_entity_poly.type
_entity_poly.pdbx_seq_one_letter_code
_entity_poly.pdbx_strand_id
1 'polypeptide(L)'
;MKLRALFLLVAVLAAGGCTSSGSTASPLIPDKFIQLTAKNSVSLSTLATAAVVAAAIYVVYDPLAPNWEIEEARLNDNTYRLSMKMKRYHTGGAGESIQLLKRRASQLQNEQGFGGYQIVEFTEGIDSQTIGARRVAEGVIRLVQQQQADSFLQN
;
A
#
# COMPACT_ATOMS: atom_id res chain seq x y z
N MET A 1 7.90 6.99 12.31
CA MET A 1 7.80 8.09 11.32
C MET A 1 6.36 8.40 10.89
N LYS A 2 5.49 7.40 10.68
CA LYS A 2 4.09 7.58 10.26
C LYS A 2 3.22 8.43 11.22
N LEU A 3 3.43 8.32 12.53
CA LEU A 3 2.67 9.09 13.53
C LEU A 3 3.05 10.59 13.55
N ARG A 4 4.33 10.92 13.28
CA ARG A 4 4.80 12.32 13.18
C ARG A 4 4.29 12.99 11.91
N ALA A 5 4.21 12.24 10.81
CA ALA A 5 3.61 12.72 9.57
C ALA A 5 2.10 12.98 9.72
N LEU A 6 1.39 12.12 10.45
CA LEU A 6 -0.04 12.31 10.75
C LEU A 6 -0.28 13.55 11.62
N PHE A 7 0.54 13.78 12.65
CA PHE A 7 0.46 14.98 13.49
C PHE A 7 0.75 16.28 12.72
N LEU A 8 1.72 16.25 11.79
CA LEU A 8 2.00 17.40 10.94
C LEU A 8 0.87 17.69 9.94
N LEU A 9 0.23 16.66 9.39
CA LEU A 9 -0.91 16.81 8.49
C LEU A 9 -2.14 17.39 9.21
N VAL A 10 -2.42 16.93 10.44
CA VAL A 10 -3.51 17.43 11.28
C VAL A 10 -3.25 18.87 11.73
N ALA A 11 -1.99 19.22 12.06
CA ALA A 11 -1.63 20.59 12.43
C ALA A 11 -1.80 21.58 11.27
N VAL A 12 -1.50 21.16 10.03
CA VAL A 12 -1.71 21.98 8.83
C VAL A 12 -3.20 22.15 8.51
N LEU A 13 -4.02 21.12 8.71
CA LEU A 13 -5.47 21.19 8.52
C LEU A 13 -6.17 22.03 9.61
N ALA A 14 -5.72 21.95 10.85
CA ALA A 14 -6.25 22.76 11.95
C ALA A 14 -5.89 24.25 11.83
N ALA A 15 -4.73 24.58 11.25
CA ALA A 15 -4.32 25.96 10.97
C ALA A 15 -5.13 26.61 9.83
N GLY A 16 -5.79 25.83 8.98
CA GLY A 16 -6.69 26.33 7.92
C GLY A 16 -8.12 26.64 8.37
N GLY A 17 -8.51 26.26 9.59
CA GLY A 17 -9.89 26.32 10.08
C GLY A 17 -10.25 27.53 10.95
N CYS A 18 -9.30 28.42 11.27
CA CYS A 18 -9.54 29.62 12.07
C CYS A 18 -9.33 30.89 11.25
N THR A 19 -10.27 31.22 10.35
CA THR A 19 -10.36 32.58 9.80
C THR A 19 -11.52 33.30 10.46
N SER A 20 -11.22 33.91 11.62
CA SER A 20 -12.00 35.05 12.09
C SER A 20 -11.74 36.23 11.16
N SER A 21 -12.79 36.97 10.83
CA SER A 21 -12.79 38.14 9.96
C SER A 21 -11.89 39.24 10.51
N GLY A 22 -10.61 39.19 10.15
CA GLY A 22 -9.58 40.17 10.50
C GLY A 22 -8.73 40.43 9.26
N SER A 23 -8.75 41.68 8.82
CA SER A 23 -8.01 42.25 7.68
C SER A 23 -6.62 41.64 7.41
N THR A 24 -6.35 41.37 6.14
CA THR A 24 -5.01 41.12 5.54
C THR A 24 -4.53 39.65 5.51
N ALA A 25 -5.31 38.76 4.91
CA ALA A 25 -4.77 37.53 4.33
C ALA A 25 -5.18 37.47 2.87
N SER A 26 -4.25 37.78 1.95
CA SER A 26 -4.42 37.38 0.56
C SER A 26 -4.62 35.86 0.54
N PRO A 27 -5.64 35.35 -0.16
CA PRO A 27 -5.83 33.91 -0.24
C PRO A 27 -4.55 33.29 -0.84
N LEU A 28 -4.03 32.23 -0.22
CA LEU A 28 -2.85 31.47 -0.69
C LEU A 28 -2.99 31.04 -2.16
N ILE A 29 -4.22 30.98 -2.66
CA ILE A 29 -4.56 30.73 -4.06
C ILE A 29 -5.38 31.93 -4.57
N PRO A 30 -4.87 32.69 -5.55
CA PRO A 30 -5.60 33.80 -6.14
C PRO A 30 -6.90 33.32 -6.78
N ASP A 31 -8.00 34.03 -6.54
CA ASP A 31 -9.31 33.73 -7.11
C ASP A 31 -9.40 34.21 -8.57
N LYS A 32 -8.52 33.67 -9.41
CA LYS A 32 -8.46 33.94 -10.85
C LYS A 32 -9.34 32.93 -11.59
N PHE A 33 -10.10 33.41 -12.55
CA PHE A 33 -11.00 32.58 -13.34
C PHE A 33 -10.28 32.05 -14.58
N ILE A 34 -10.40 30.75 -14.82
CA ILE A 34 -10.04 30.13 -16.10
C ILE A 34 -11.32 29.94 -16.89
N GLN A 35 -11.40 30.57 -18.07
CA GLN A 35 -12.49 30.33 -19.01
C GLN A 35 -12.23 29.01 -19.73
N LEU A 36 -12.95 27.95 -19.35
CA LEU A 36 -12.85 26.64 -19.99
C LEU A 36 -13.63 26.61 -21.31
N THR A 37 -14.64 27.48 -21.45
CA THR A 37 -15.35 27.76 -22.71
C THR A 37 -15.92 29.19 -22.69
N ALA A 38 -16.38 29.71 -23.82
CA ALA A 38 -16.87 31.10 -23.97
C ALA A 38 -18.02 31.50 -23.02
N LYS A 39 -18.67 30.52 -22.37
CA LYS A 39 -19.78 30.73 -21.42
C LYS A 39 -19.53 30.13 -20.03
N ASN A 40 -18.39 29.47 -19.80
CA ASN A 40 -18.17 28.75 -18.54
C ASN A 40 -16.77 29.06 -17.98
N SER A 41 -16.76 29.76 -16.85
CA SER A 41 -15.55 30.13 -16.12
C SER A 41 -15.55 29.40 -14.78
N VAL A 42 -14.44 28.71 -14.49
CA VAL A 42 -14.23 28.07 -13.19
C VAL A 42 -13.13 28.83 -12.46
N SER A 43 -13.33 29.11 -11.17
CA SER A 43 -12.30 29.76 -10.37
C SER A 43 -11.17 28.78 -10.04
N LEU A 44 -9.93 29.29 -10.03
CA LEU A 44 -8.74 28.51 -9.68
C LEU A 44 -8.83 27.97 -8.24
N SER A 45 -9.48 28.72 -7.34
CA SER A 45 -9.76 28.29 -5.97
C SER A 45 -10.63 27.03 -5.92
N THR A 46 -11.67 26.95 -6.76
CA THR A 46 -12.55 25.77 -6.86
C THR A 46 -11.79 24.56 -7.40
N LEU A 47 -10.98 24.76 -8.45
CA LEU A 47 -10.17 23.67 -9.02
C LEU A 47 -9.12 23.18 -8.04
N ALA A 48 -8.43 24.09 -7.34
CA ALA A 48 -7.44 23.72 -6.35
C ALA A 48 -8.08 22.98 -5.17
N THR A 49 -9.25 23.43 -4.70
CA THR A 49 -10.01 22.75 -3.64
C THR A 49 -10.43 21.35 -4.10
N ALA A 50 -10.97 21.21 -5.32
CA ALA A 50 -11.34 19.92 -5.88
C ALA A 50 -10.12 18.99 -6.02
N ALA A 51 -8.96 19.51 -6.45
CA ALA A 51 -7.72 18.75 -6.55
C ALA A 51 -7.20 18.28 -5.18
N VAL A 52 -7.26 19.14 -4.15
CA VAL A 52 -6.88 18.77 -2.78
C VAL A 52 -7.81 17.70 -2.23
N VAL A 53 -9.12 17.82 -2.45
CA VAL A 53 -10.10 16.79 -2.02
C VAL A 53 -9.85 15.47 -2.75
N ALA A 54 -9.62 15.50 -4.07
CA ALA A 54 -9.31 14.30 -4.85
C ALA A 54 -8.00 13.65 -4.39
N ALA A 55 -6.96 14.45 -4.11
CA ALA A 55 -5.70 13.96 -3.58
C ALA A 55 -5.86 13.36 -2.18
N ALA A 56 -6.66 13.99 -1.31
CA ALA A 56 -6.96 13.46 0.03
C ALA A 56 -7.71 12.12 -0.06
N ILE A 57 -8.71 12.01 -0.95
CA ILE A 57 -9.38 10.73 -1.23
C ILE A 57 -8.39 9.71 -1.75
N TYR A 58 -7.51 10.06 -2.69
CA TYR A 58 -6.51 9.15 -3.25
C TYR A 58 -5.49 8.66 -2.21
N VAL A 59 -5.05 9.52 -1.29
CA VAL A 59 -4.12 9.14 -0.21
C VAL A 59 -4.79 8.18 0.79
N VAL A 60 -6.09 8.33 1.04
CA VAL A 60 -6.84 7.47 1.97
C VAL A 60 -7.29 6.17 1.30
N TYR A 61 -7.70 6.26 0.03
CA TYR A 61 -8.21 5.17 -0.80
C TYR A 61 -7.26 4.93 -1.98
N ASP A 62 -6.00 4.62 -1.72
CA ASP A 62 -5.04 4.28 -2.77
C ASP A 62 -5.57 3.08 -3.57
N PRO A 63 -6.07 3.28 -4.81
CA PRO A 63 -6.70 2.22 -5.59
C PRO A 63 -5.66 1.24 -6.16
N LEU A 64 -4.37 1.57 -6.08
CA LEU A 64 -3.26 0.76 -6.60
C LEU A 64 -2.58 -0.08 -5.51
N ALA A 65 -2.88 0.18 -4.23
CA ALA A 65 -2.27 -0.58 -3.15
C ALA A 65 -2.90 -1.99 -3.08
N PRO A 66 -2.09 -3.07 -3.11
CA PRO A 66 -2.56 -4.45 -3.12
C PRO A 66 -3.68 -4.71 -2.10
N ASN A 67 -4.66 -5.54 -2.48
CA ASN A 67 -5.82 -5.90 -1.62
C ASN A 67 -5.41 -6.61 -0.33
N TRP A 68 -4.16 -7.06 -0.25
CA TRP A 68 -3.59 -7.81 0.86
C TRP A 68 -2.41 -7.05 1.46
N GLU A 69 -2.41 -6.94 2.78
CA GLU A 69 -1.27 -6.50 3.57
C GLU A 69 -0.39 -7.71 3.88
N ILE A 70 0.92 -7.59 3.64
CA ILE A 70 1.90 -8.65 3.88
C ILE A 70 2.80 -8.23 5.04
N GLU A 71 2.84 -9.06 6.08
CA GLU A 71 3.80 -8.97 7.17
C GLU A 71 4.85 -10.09 6.97
N GLU A 72 6.11 -9.71 6.84
CA GLU A 72 7.24 -10.64 6.67
C GLU A 72 8.00 -10.79 7.98
N ALA A 73 8.25 -12.03 8.39
CA ALA A 73 9.07 -12.37 9.55
C ALA A 73 10.15 -13.38 9.15
N ARG A 74 11.42 -13.00 9.31
CA ARG A 74 12.55 -13.92 9.09
C ARG A 74 12.60 -14.91 10.26
N LEU A 75 12.46 -16.19 9.96
CA LEU A 75 12.55 -17.26 10.97
C LEU A 75 14.00 -17.70 11.15
N ASN A 76 14.68 -18.00 10.04
CA ASN A 76 16.08 -18.41 9.97
C ASN A 76 16.76 -17.72 8.78
N ASP A 77 18.04 -18.00 8.55
CA ASP A 77 18.80 -17.33 7.50
C ASP A 77 18.21 -17.49 6.08
N ASN A 78 17.57 -18.62 5.84
CA ASN A 78 16.98 -19.02 4.57
C ASN A 78 15.49 -19.34 4.69
N THR A 79 14.83 -19.03 5.81
CA THR A 79 13.41 -19.37 6.02
C THR A 79 12.64 -18.15 6.49
N TYR A 80 11.53 -17.85 5.83
CA TYR A 80 10.70 -16.68 6.07
C TYR A 80 9.25 -17.10 6.27
N ARG A 81 8.57 -16.46 7.22
CA ARG A 81 7.12 -16.54 7.41
C ARG A 81 6.48 -15.28 6.84
N LEU A 82 5.44 -15.46 6.04
CA LEU A 82 4.62 -14.39 5.50
C LEU A 82 3.20 -14.53 6.05
N SER A 83 2.75 -13.50 6.75
CA SER A 83 1.40 -13.38 7.26
C SER A 83 0.67 -12.34 6.42
N MET A 84 -0.36 -12.77 5.70
CA MET A 84 -1.11 -11.94 4.77
C MET A 84 -2.52 -11.72 5.29
N LYS A 85 -2.95 -10.47 5.34
CA LYS A 85 -4.30 -10.08 5.80
C LYS A 85 -4.99 -9.31 4.70
N MET A 86 -6.21 -9.71 4.35
CA MET A 86 -7.00 -8.97 3.38
C MET A 86 -7.44 -7.63 3.96
N LYS A 87 -7.31 -6.55 3.18
CA LYS A 87 -7.83 -5.23 3.55
C LYS A 87 -9.34 -5.31 3.72
N ARG A 88 -9.89 -4.48 4.62
CA ARG A 88 -11.33 -4.48 4.95
C ARG A 88 -12.20 -3.96 3.82
N TYR A 89 -11.70 -2.99 3.06
CA TYR A 89 -12.37 -2.42 1.90
C TYR A 89 -11.61 -2.86 0.66
N HIS A 90 -12.19 -3.78 -0.10
CA HIS A 90 -11.61 -4.33 -1.31
C HIS A 90 -12.74 -4.71 -2.28
N THR A 91 -12.44 -4.72 -3.58
CA THR A 91 -13.35 -5.22 -4.62
C THR A 91 -12.69 -6.42 -5.29
N GLY A 92 -13.02 -7.63 -4.83
CA GLY A 92 -12.42 -8.87 -5.34
C GLY A 92 -11.06 -9.20 -4.73
N GLY A 93 -10.24 -10.00 -5.43
CA GLY A 93 -8.87 -10.38 -5.00
C GLY A 93 -8.78 -11.46 -3.92
N ALA A 94 -9.90 -12.08 -3.54
CA ALA A 94 -9.94 -13.07 -2.45
C ALA A 94 -9.13 -14.34 -2.71
N GLY A 95 -8.87 -14.69 -3.97
CA GLY A 95 -8.04 -15.86 -4.35
C GLY A 95 -6.60 -15.52 -4.73
N GLU A 96 -6.16 -14.28 -4.53
CA GLU A 96 -4.81 -13.83 -4.92
C GLU A 96 -3.73 -14.16 -3.88
N SER A 97 -4.12 -14.65 -2.70
CA SER A 97 -3.27 -15.00 -1.56
C SER A 97 -2.03 -15.82 -1.98
N ILE A 98 -2.25 -16.93 -2.69
CA ILE A 98 -1.17 -17.83 -3.12
C ILE A 98 -0.27 -17.20 -4.20
N GLN A 99 -0.84 -16.40 -5.08
CA GLN A 99 -0.07 -15.72 -6.13
C GLN A 99 0.81 -14.62 -5.53
N LEU A 100 0.29 -13.93 -4.52
CA LEU A 100 1.01 -12.94 -3.75
C LEU A 100 2.17 -13.57 -2.99
N LEU A 101 1.94 -14.72 -2.34
CA LEU A 101 3.00 -15.49 -1.68
C LEU A 101 4.11 -15.85 -2.66
N LYS A 102 3.78 -16.45 -3.81
CA LYS A 102 4.76 -16.82 -4.85
C LYS A 102 5.55 -15.62 -5.36
N ARG A 103 4.87 -14.49 -5.58
CA ARG A 103 5.49 -13.24 -6.02
C ARG A 103 6.50 -12.74 -4.99
N ARG A 104 6.12 -12.69 -3.71
CA ARG A 104 7.01 -12.21 -2.65
C ARG A 104 8.15 -13.19 -2.37
N ALA A 105 7.90 -14.49 -2.47
CA ALA A 105 8.94 -15.52 -2.39
C ALA A 105 9.99 -15.36 -3.50
N SER A 106 9.55 -15.10 -4.74
CA SER A 106 10.45 -14.81 -5.86
C SER A 106 11.25 -13.52 -5.64
N GLN A 107 10.64 -12.47 -5.09
CA GLN A 107 11.37 -11.25 -4.76
C GLN A 107 12.41 -11.51 -3.67
N LEU A 108 12.06 -12.24 -2.60
CA LEU A 108 13.00 -12.64 -1.55
C LEU A 108 14.15 -13.48 -2.10
N GLN A 109 13.85 -14.42 -2.99
CA GLN A 109 14.87 -15.22 -3.67
C GLN A 109 15.88 -14.31 -4.39
N ASN A 110 15.40 -13.36 -5.20
CA ASN A 110 16.25 -12.46 -5.98
C ASN A 110 17.04 -11.50 -5.09
N GLU A 111 16.40 -10.93 -4.06
CA GLU A 111 17.04 -10.01 -3.11
C GLU A 111 18.15 -10.69 -2.29
N GLN A 112 17.98 -11.96 -1.94
CA GLN A 112 18.93 -12.73 -1.15
C GLN A 112 19.93 -13.53 -2.00
N GLY A 113 19.81 -13.50 -3.33
CA GLY A 113 20.73 -14.18 -4.26
C GLY A 113 20.63 -15.71 -4.26
N PHE A 114 19.47 -16.29 -3.89
CA PHE A 114 19.27 -17.74 -3.87
C PHE A 114 18.85 -18.27 -5.25
N GLY A 115 19.20 -19.53 -5.53
CA GLY A 115 18.91 -20.18 -6.82
C GLY A 115 17.45 -20.61 -6.99
N GLY A 116 16.68 -20.69 -5.90
CA GLY A 116 15.26 -21.01 -5.91
C GLY A 116 14.59 -20.78 -4.56
N TYR A 117 13.30 -21.07 -4.49
CA TYR A 117 12.53 -21.11 -3.25
C TYR A 117 11.58 -22.30 -3.23
N GLN A 118 11.22 -22.73 -2.02
CA GLN A 118 10.22 -23.76 -1.76
C GLN A 118 9.17 -23.19 -0.80
N ILE A 119 7.90 -23.43 -1.09
CA ILE A 119 6.81 -23.16 -0.15
C ILE A 119 6.70 -24.39 0.75
N VAL A 120 7.02 -24.22 2.03
CA VAL A 120 7.00 -25.28 3.03
C VAL A 120 5.59 -25.49 3.56
N GLU A 121 4.89 -24.39 3.81
CA GLU A 121 3.56 -24.38 4.35
C GLU A 121 2.76 -23.27 3.69
N PHE A 122 1.49 -23.53 3.42
CA PHE A 122 0.54 -22.51 3.02
C PHE A 122 -0.84 -22.86 3.56
N THR A 123 -1.41 -21.93 4.32
CA THR A 123 -2.74 -22.05 4.90
C THR A 123 -3.53 -20.78 4.59
N GLU A 124 -4.76 -20.94 4.09
CA GLU A 124 -5.72 -19.85 3.93
C GLU A 124 -6.87 -20.06 4.90
N GLY A 125 -7.35 -18.97 5.49
CA GLY A 125 -8.40 -19.00 6.51
C GLY A 125 -9.20 -17.72 6.58
N ILE A 126 -10.13 -17.70 7.52
CA ILE A 126 -10.95 -16.55 7.84
C ILE A 126 -10.76 -16.25 9.32
N ASP A 127 -10.25 -15.05 9.61
CA ASP A 127 -10.07 -14.53 10.96
C ASP A 127 -11.34 -13.74 11.34
N SER A 128 -12.04 -14.18 12.38
CA SER A 128 -13.26 -13.53 12.87
C SER A 128 -12.90 -12.53 13.95
N GLN A 129 -13.04 -11.23 13.67
CA GLN A 129 -12.76 -10.16 14.61
C GLN A 129 -14.04 -9.41 14.99
N THR A 130 -13.95 -8.57 16.02
CA THR A 130 -15.08 -7.76 16.53
C THR A 130 -15.73 -6.89 15.44
N ILE A 131 -14.96 -6.51 14.41
CA ILE A 131 -15.42 -5.74 13.26
C ILE A 131 -15.52 -6.67 12.04
N GLY A 132 -16.21 -7.80 12.17
CA GLY A 132 -16.44 -8.74 11.08
C GLY A 132 -15.25 -9.64 10.73
N ALA A 133 -15.55 -10.62 9.88
CA ALA A 133 -14.60 -11.62 9.41
C ALA A 133 -13.75 -11.09 8.25
N ARG A 134 -12.46 -11.43 8.23
CA ARG A 134 -11.52 -11.09 7.14
C ARG A 134 -10.77 -12.34 6.70
N ARG A 135 -10.42 -12.41 5.42
CA ARG A 135 -9.53 -13.46 4.93
C ARG A 135 -8.10 -13.23 5.40
N VAL A 136 -7.45 -14.30 5.75
CA VAL A 136 -6.05 -14.34 6.14
C VAL A 136 -5.37 -15.50 5.43
N ALA A 137 -4.10 -15.35 5.15
CA ALA A 137 -3.30 -16.42 4.61
C ALA A 137 -1.91 -16.39 5.25
N GLU A 138 -1.40 -17.55 5.61
CA GLU A 138 -0.07 -17.72 6.15
C GLU A 138 0.74 -18.63 5.24
N GLY A 139 1.99 -18.26 4.98
CA GLY A 139 2.90 -19.08 4.22
C GLY A 139 4.29 -19.09 4.84
N VAL A 140 4.92 -20.25 4.85
CA VAL A 140 6.34 -20.39 5.21
C VAL A 140 7.09 -20.75 3.94
N ILE A 141 8.12 -19.97 3.63
CA ILE A 141 8.99 -20.20 2.48
C ILE A 141 10.40 -20.50 2.95
N ARG A 142 11.09 -21.36 2.21
CA ARG A 142 12.51 -21.66 2.37
C ARG A 142 13.22 -21.33 1.08
N LEU A 143 14.28 -20.53 1.16
CA LEU A 143 15.18 -20.24 0.06
C LEU A 143 16.18 -21.38 -0.08
N VAL A 144 16.43 -21.80 -1.32
CA VAL A 144 17.35 -22.90 -1.64
C VAL A 144 18.44 -22.41 -2.56
N GLN A 145 19.69 -22.79 -2.28
CA GLN A 145 20.78 -22.54 -3.21
C GLN A 145 20.62 -23.48 -4.41
N GLN A 146 20.94 -23.01 -5.61
CA GLN A 146 21.06 -23.93 -6.73
C GLN A 146 22.20 -24.90 -6.40
N GLN A 147 21.87 -26.18 -6.18
CA GLN A 147 22.88 -27.22 -6.23
C GLN A 147 23.44 -27.18 -7.65
N GLN A 148 24.66 -26.66 -7.76
CA GLN A 148 25.43 -26.69 -8.99
C GLN A 148 25.42 -28.15 -9.43
N ALA A 149 24.89 -28.42 -10.62
CA ALA A 149 24.72 -29.77 -11.11
C ALA A 149 26.11 -30.41 -11.28
N ASP A 150 26.58 -31.12 -10.24
CA ASP A 150 27.84 -31.88 -10.21
C ASP A 150 27.88 -33.00 -11.27
N SER A 151 26.80 -33.19 -12.03
CA SER A 151 26.69 -34.08 -13.17
C SER A 151 27.61 -33.72 -14.36
N PHE A 152 28.29 -32.57 -14.35
CA PHE A 152 29.28 -32.23 -15.38
C PHE A 152 30.70 -32.72 -15.08
N LEU A 153 30.95 -33.36 -13.93
CA LEU A 153 32.26 -33.87 -13.51
C LEU A 153 32.40 -35.40 -13.57
N GLN A 154 31.44 -36.11 -14.17
CA GLN A 154 31.55 -37.54 -14.47
C GLN A 154 31.74 -37.76 -15.97
N ASN A 155 32.95 -37.50 -16.47
CA ASN A 155 33.45 -38.00 -17.75
C ASN A 155 34.93 -38.34 -17.62
#